data_AF-A0A6J7CB85-F1
#
_entry.id   AF-A0A6J7CB85-F1
#
_cell.length_a   1.000
_cell.length_b   1.000
_cell.length_c   1.000
_cell.angle_alpha   90.00
_cell.angle_beta   90.00
_cell.angle_gamma   90.00
#
_symmetry.space_group_name_H-M   'P 1'
#
loop_
_entity.id
_entity.type
_entity.pdbx_description
1 polymer ?
#
loop_
_entity_poly.entity_id
_entity_poly.type
_entity_poly.pdbx_seq_one_letter_code
_entity_poly.pdbx_strand_id
1 'polypeptide(L)' 'MLPALLPLHAEISPDTYGGAVLLGVDGICIISHGSSGEKAMLNAIKLADEMARSGLVDEITAAFATGE' A
#
# COMPACT_ATOMS: atom_id res chain seq x y z
N MET A 1 -14.22 20.72 20.53
CA MET A 1 -13.00 20.70 19.69
C MET A 1 -12.75 19.35 19.04
N LEU A 2 -12.73 18.24 19.78
CA LEU A 2 -12.50 16.88 19.23
C LEU A 2 -13.35 16.48 17.99
N PRO A 3 -14.66 16.79 17.90
CA PRO A 3 -15.47 16.37 16.74
C PRO A 3 -15.06 16.99 15.41
N ALA A 4 -14.50 18.21 15.44
CA ALA A 4 -14.09 18.93 14.23
C ALA A 4 -12.76 18.42 13.66
N LEU A 5 -11.96 17.70 14.45
CA LEU A 5 -10.65 17.17 14.05
C LEU A 5 -10.71 15.71 13.56
N LEU A 6 -11.84 15.04 13.74
CA LEU A 6 -12.05 13.65 13.33
C LEU A 6 -11.84 13.41 11.82
N PRO A 7 -12.35 14.26 10.91
CA PRO A 7 -12.13 14.08 9.47
C PRO A 7 -10.65 14.18 9.10
N LEU A 8 -9.94 15.16 9.67
CA LEU A 8 -8.52 15.36 9.44
C LEU A 8 -7.70 14.15 9.92
N HIS A 9 -8.04 13.58 11.08
CA HIS A 9 -7.41 12.35 11.57
C HIS A 9 -7.57 11.18 10.59
N ALA A 10 -8.73 11.05 9.94
CA ALA A 10 -8.94 10.00 8.95
C ALA A 10 -8.09 10.20 7.68
N GLU A 11 -7.88 11.44 7.23
CA GLU A 11 -7.05 11.73 6.05
C GLU A 11 -5.56 11.50 6.29
N ILE A 12 -5.07 11.82 7.50
CA ILE A 12 -3.64 11.72 7.84
C ILE A 12 -3.26 10.39 8.51
N SER A 13 -4.24 9.52 8.77
CA SER A 13 -3.97 8.24 9.45
C SER A 13 -3.21 7.30 8.51
N PRO A 14 -2.10 6.70 8.96
CA PRO A 14 -1.38 5.68 8.18
C PRO A 14 -2.20 4.40 7.98
N ASP A 15 -3.19 4.14 8.85
CA ASP A 15 -4.07 2.98 8.78
C ASP A 15 -4.95 2.96 7.52
N THR A 16 -5.09 4.11 6.86
CA THR A 16 -5.98 4.29 5.69
C THR A 16 -5.43 3.64 4.42
N TYR A 17 -4.11 3.51 4.31
CA TYR A 17 -3.44 2.99 3.11
C TYR A 17 -2.89 1.57 3.31
N GLY A 18 -2.72 1.12 4.56
CA GLY A 18 -2.29 -0.24 4.89
C GLY A 18 -0.78 -0.48 4.89
N GLY A 19 0.03 0.47 4.42
CA GLY A 19 1.49 0.40 4.47
C GLY A 19 2.15 1.04 3.26
N ALA A 20 3.48 0.97 3.23
CA ALA A 20 4.29 1.42 2.10
C ALA A 20 4.62 0.24 1.17
N VAL A 21 4.46 0.42 -0.13
CA VAL A 21 4.89 -0.57 -1.13
C VAL A 21 6.40 -0.52 -1.31
N LEU A 22 7.08 -1.65 -1.17
CA LEU A 22 8.49 -1.80 -1.49
C LEU A 22 8.64 -2.25 -2.95
N LEU A 23 9.09 -1.33 -3.82
CA LEU A 23 9.33 -1.59 -5.24
C LEU A 23 10.75 -2.14 -5.47
N GLY A 24 10.95 -2.87 -6.56
CA GLY A 24 12.25 -3.41 -6.98
C GLY A 24 12.59 -4.79 -6.42
N VAL A 25 11.59 -5.51 -5.87
CA VAL A 25 11.68 -6.93 -5.50
C VAL A 25 10.87 -7.76 -6.50
N ASP A 26 11.18 -9.06 -6.62
CA ASP A 26 10.52 -10.01 -7.54
C ASP A 26 9.10 -10.43 -7.06
N GLY A 27 8.33 -9.48 -6.54
CA GLY A 27 7.01 -9.74 -6.00
C GLY A 27 6.36 -8.53 -5.32
N ILE A 28 5.20 -8.76 -4.70
CA ILE A 28 4.47 -7.72 -3.96
C ILE A 28 4.92 -7.73 -2.51
N CYS A 29 5.49 -6.60 -2.07
CA CYS A 29 5.92 -6.41 -0.69
C CYS A 29 5.32 -5.11 -0.13
N ILE A 30 4.59 -5.23 0.97
CA ILE A 30 3.98 -4.11 1.69
C ILE A 30 4.55 -4.08 3.11
N ILE A 31 5.10 -2.92 3.48
CA ILE A 31 5.67 -2.66 4.80
C ILE A 31 4.65 -1.88 5.63
N SER A 32 4.06 -2.54 6.63
CA SER A 32 3.17 -1.92 7.60
C SER A 32 3.94 -1.38 8.82
N HIS A 33 3.38 -0.42 9.57
CA HIS A 33 4.03 0.12 10.78
C HIS A 33 3.80 -0.78 12.01
N GLY A 34 4.67 -0.70 13.02
CA GLY A 34 4.60 -1.56 14.21
C GLY A 34 3.32 -1.43 15.04
N SER A 35 2.60 -0.31 14.92
CA SER A 35 1.30 -0.09 15.57
C SER A 35 0.10 -0.38 14.66
N SER A 36 0.28 -1.11 13.56
CA SER A 36 -0.81 -1.41 12.61
C SER A 36 -1.88 -2.26 13.27
N GLY A 37 -3.11 -1.72 13.32
CA GLY A 37 -4.28 -2.45 13.79
C GLY A 37 -4.95 -3.28 12.68
N GLU A 38 -6.09 -3.89 13.02
CA GLU A 38 -6.88 -4.73 12.10
C GLU A 38 -7.26 -4.01 10.80
N LYS A 39 -7.65 -2.73 10.89
CA LYS A 39 -8.02 -1.91 9.72
C LYS A 39 -6.84 -1.67 8.78
N ALA A 40 -5.66 -1.36 9.33
CA ALA A 40 -4.45 -1.20 8.56
C ALA A 40 -4.11 -2.49 7.82
N MET A 41 -4.20 -3.64 8.50
CA MET A 41 -3.93 -4.93 7.86
C MET A 41 -4.93 -5.31 6.79
N LEU A 42 -6.23 -5.04 6.99
CA LEU A 42 -7.25 -5.25 5.97
C LEU A 42 -6.93 -4.44 4.70
N ASN A 43 -6.53 -3.17 4.87
CA ASN A 43 -6.17 -2.31 3.75
C ASN A 43 -4.88 -2.79 3.05
N ALA A 44 -3.89 -3.26 3.80
CA ALA A 44 -2.66 -3.83 3.26
C ALA A 44 -2.96 -5.05 2.37
N ILE A 45 -3.81 -5.97 2.84
CA ILE A 45 -4.18 -7.18 2.09
C ILE A 45 -4.97 -6.82 0.83
N LYS A 46 -5.91 -5.86 0.90
CA LYS A 46 -6.64 -5.38 -0.27
C LYS A 46 -5.71 -4.76 -1.31
N LEU A 47 -4.76 -3.93 -0.87
CA LEU A 47 -3.75 -3.35 -1.73
C LEU A 47 -2.90 -4.43 -2.41
N ALA A 48 -2.50 -5.48 -1.67
CA ALA A 48 -1.77 -6.61 -2.24
C ALA A 48 -2.58 -7.36 -3.30
N ASP A 49 -3.88 -7.64 -3.05
CA ASP A 49 -4.76 -8.28 -4.03
C ASP A 49 -4.94 -7.43 -5.29
N GLU A 50 -5.09 -6.11 -5.14
CA GLU A 50 -5.18 -5.19 -6.27
C GLU A 50 -3.90 -5.21 -7.12
N MET A 51 -2.73 -5.11 -6.49
CA MET A 51 -1.43 -5.16 -7.17
C MET A 51 -1.19 -6.50 -7.87
N ALA A 52 -1.65 -7.61 -7.26
CA ALA A 52 -1.55 -8.95 -7.86
C ALA A 52 -2.43 -9.08 -9.09
N ARG A 53 -3.64 -8.50 -9.04
CA ARG A 53 -4.59 -8.50 -10.17
C ARG A 53 -4.17 -7.58 -11.29
N SER A 54 -3.53 -6.45 -10.99
CA SER A 54 -3.06 -5.52 -12.01
C SER A 54 -1.83 -6.03 -12.77
N GLY A 55 -1.10 -7.02 -12.23
CA GLY A 55 0.15 -7.47 -12.82
C GLY A 55 1.27 -6.43 -12.70
N LEU A 56 1.21 -5.56 -11.67
CA LEU A 56 2.13 -4.42 -11.51
C LEU A 56 3.61 -4.79 -11.66
N VAL A 57 4.03 -5.91 -11.05
CA VAL A 57 5.43 -6.36 -11.08
C VAL A 57 5.85 -6.72 -12.51
N ASP A 58 4.98 -7.36 -13.27
CA ASP A 58 5.22 -7.72 -14.67
C ASP A 58 5.30 -6.47 -15.55
N GLU A 59 4.41 -5.50 -15.35
CA GLU A 59 4.42 -4.22 -16.08
C GLU A 59 5.71 -3.44 -15.83
N ILE A 60 6.13 -3.31 -14.57
CA ILE A 60 7.39 -2.63 -14.21
C ILE A 60 8.58 -3.37 -14.84
N THR A 61 8.61 -4.70 -14.76
CA THR A 61 9.67 -5.51 -15.35
C THR A 61 9.76 -5.32 -16.86
N ALA A 62 8.61 -5.35 -17.54
CA ALA A 62 8.54 -5.14 -18.99
C ALA A 62 9.01 -3.73 -19.39
N ALA A 63 8.65 -2.69 -18.62
CA ALA A 63 9.07 -1.32 -18.89
C ALA A 63 10.59 -1.14 -18.84
N PHE A 64 11.28 -1.82 -17.91
CA PHE A 64 12.73 -1.80 -17.83
C PHE A 64 13.41 -2.72 -18.86
N ALA A 65 12.75 -3.80 -19.30
CA ALA A 65 13.30 -4.71 -20.31
C ALA A 65 13.44 -4.06 -21.70
N THR A 66 12.65 -3.02 -22.00
CA THR A 66 12.73 -2.27 -23.27
C THR A 66 13.76 -1.13 -23.28
N GLY A 67 14.48 -0.93 -22.18
CA GLY A 67 15.52 0.09 -22.05
C GLY A 67 16.92 -0.41 -22.41
N GLU A 68 17.18 -0.66 -23.69
CA GLU A 68 18.51 -0.70 -24.30
C GLU A 68 18.59 0.29 -25.47
#